data_AF-A0A849SPU8-F1
#
_entry.id   AF-A0A849SPU8-F1
#
_cell.length_a   1.000
_cell.length_b   1.000
_cell.length_c   1.000
_cell.angle_alpha   90.00
_cell.angle_beta   90.00
_cell.angle_gamma   90.00
#
_symmetry.space_group_name_H-M   'P 1'
#
loop_
_entity.id
_entity.type
_entity.pdbx_description
1 polymer ?
#
loop_
_entity_poly.entity_id
_entity_poly.type
_entity_poly.pdbx_seq_one_letter_code
_entity_poly.pdbx_strand_id
1 'polypeptide(L)'
;MNKCLTILFTSLLLLQANHASAIEIKGAISCSYWFSGRSKPEQRALNTTWLVGYLSAIGWKSNDIILNQTEIQSIELWTDEYCRIHPESYIANGARDLSKELLKKGVPAKY
;
A
#
# COMPACT_ATOMS: atom_id res chain seq x y z
N MET A 1 -45.77 4.19 -33.86
CA MET A 1 -45.70 3.75 -32.45
C MET A 1 -44.42 2.96 -32.11
N ASN A 2 -43.52 2.66 -33.06
CA ASN A 2 -42.36 1.79 -32.81
C ASN A 2 -41.07 2.55 -32.42
N LYS A 3 -40.98 3.86 -32.71
CA LYS A 3 -39.77 4.67 -32.45
C LYS A 3 -39.55 4.95 -30.95
N CYS A 4 -40.61 5.16 -30.17
CA CYS A 4 -40.49 5.31 -28.70
C CYS A 4 -39.97 4.03 -28.04
N LEU A 5 -40.42 2.86 -28.51
CA LEU A 5 -39.98 1.57 -27.96
C LEU A 5 -38.49 1.33 -28.24
N THR A 6 -37.98 1.75 -29.41
CA THR A 6 -36.55 1.62 -29.75
C THR A 6 -35.67 2.57 -28.94
N ILE A 7 -36.14 3.79 -28.65
CA ILE A 7 -35.41 4.77 -27.83
C ILE A 7 -35.35 4.29 -26.36
N LEU A 8 -36.45 3.78 -25.82
CA LEU A 8 -36.49 3.22 -24.46
C LEU A 8 -35.52 2.04 -24.27
N PHE A 9 -35.42 1.17 -25.27
CA PHE A 9 -34.53 0.01 -25.19
C PHE A 9 -33.04 0.39 -25.31
N THR A 10 -32.71 1.41 -26.10
CA THR A 10 -31.33 1.91 -26.23
C THR A 10 -30.87 2.71 -25.02
N SER A 11 -31.77 3.46 -24.36
CA SER A 11 -31.44 4.13 -23.09
C SER A 11 -31.17 3.14 -21.95
N LEU A 12 -31.87 2.00 -21.91
CA LEU A 12 -31.70 1.00 -20.84
C LEU A 12 -30.34 0.30 -20.88
N LEU A 13 -29.72 0.18 -22.07
CA LEU A 13 -28.40 -0.43 -22.26
C LEU A 13 -27.25 0.46 -21.77
N LEU A 14 -27.45 1.78 -21.66
CA LEU A 14 -26.42 2.72 -21.21
C LEU A 14 -26.30 2.82 -19.68
N LEU A 15 -27.21 2.19 -18.92
CA LEU A 15 -27.17 2.17 -17.46
C LEU A 15 -26.32 1.04 -16.85
N GLN A 16 -25.59 0.27 -17.68
CA GLN A 16 -24.58 -0.64 -17.14
C GLN A 16 -23.36 0.16 -16.71
N ALA A 17 -23.43 0.73 -15.51
CA ALA A 17 -22.28 1.30 -14.82
C ALA A 17 -21.27 0.16 -14.61
N ASN A 18 -20.14 0.24 -15.31
CA ASN A 18 -19.00 -0.62 -15.04
C ASN A 18 -18.53 -0.34 -13.60
N HIS A 19 -18.91 -1.21 -12.66
CA HIS A 19 -18.27 -1.25 -11.36
C HIS A 19 -16.83 -1.72 -11.59
N ALA A 20 -15.89 -0.79 -11.63
CA ALA A 20 -14.48 -1.10 -11.55
C ALA A 20 -14.20 -1.64 -10.14
N SER A 21 -14.28 -2.96 -9.97
CA SER A 21 -13.76 -3.61 -8.78
C SER A 21 -12.25 -3.36 -8.77
N ALA A 22 -11.78 -2.60 -7.78
CA ALA A 22 -10.35 -2.42 -7.55
C ALA A 22 -9.76 -3.79 -7.18
N ILE A 23 -9.20 -4.51 -8.15
CA ILE A 23 -8.43 -5.73 -7.89
C ILE A 23 -7.12 -5.28 -7.23
N GLU A 24 -7.03 -5.55 -5.93
CA GLU A 24 -5.80 -5.33 -5.19
C GLU A 24 -4.83 -6.48 -5.47
N ILE A 25 -3.84 -6.21 -6.31
CA ILE A 25 -2.66 -7.08 -6.38
C ILE A 25 -1.93 -6.90 -5.06
N LYS A 26 -1.84 -7.93 -4.21
CA LYS A 26 -1.17 -7.83 -2.90
C LYS A 26 0.29 -7.37 -2.97
N GLY A 27 0.93 -7.44 -4.13
CA GLY A 27 2.24 -6.81 -4.39
C GLY A 27 2.21 -5.28 -4.58
N ALA A 28 1.03 -4.67 -4.64
CA ALA A 28 0.79 -3.26 -4.94
C ALA A 28 -0.27 -2.69 -3.97
N ILE A 29 -0.02 -2.81 -2.66
CA ILE A 29 -0.89 -2.23 -1.62
C ILE A 29 -0.80 -0.70 -1.69
N SER A 30 -1.90 -0.05 -2.05
CA SER A 30 -1.96 1.43 -2.15
C SER A 30 -2.00 2.10 -0.78
N CYS A 31 -1.60 3.35 -0.71
CA CYS A 31 -1.69 4.15 0.51
C CYS A 31 -3.15 4.41 0.94
N SER A 32 -4.08 4.50 0.00
CA SER A 32 -5.52 4.54 0.32
C SER A 32 -6.00 3.23 0.97
N TYR A 33 -5.53 2.08 0.46
CA TYR A 33 -5.89 0.78 1.02
C TYR A 33 -5.25 0.54 2.39
N TRP A 34 -4.01 1.00 2.60
CA TRP A 34 -3.32 0.98 3.89
C TRP A 34 -4.18 1.55 5.01
N PHE A 35 -4.73 2.76 4.82
CA PHE A 35 -5.61 3.39 5.81
C PHE A 35 -6.94 2.64 5.98
N SER A 36 -7.55 2.20 4.88
CA SER A 36 -8.80 1.41 4.95
C SER A 36 -8.64 0.10 5.72
N GLY A 37 -7.41 -0.46 5.75
CA GLY A 37 -7.09 -1.67 6.48
C GLY A 37 -6.90 -1.46 7.98
N ARG A 38 -6.71 -0.23 8.46
CA ARG A 38 -6.45 0.04 9.88
C ARG A 38 -7.64 -0.27 10.78
N SER A 39 -8.86 -0.15 10.27
CA SER A 39 -10.09 -0.47 11.01
C SER A 39 -10.43 -1.97 10.99
N LYS A 40 -9.66 -2.79 10.26
CA LYS A 40 -9.89 -4.23 10.09
C LYS A 40 -8.67 -5.01 10.58
N PRO A 41 -8.72 -5.67 11.75
CA PRO A 41 -7.56 -6.30 12.37
C PRO A 41 -6.79 -7.26 11.46
N GLU A 42 -7.50 -8.10 10.71
CA GLU A 42 -6.90 -9.04 9.75
C GLU A 42 -6.16 -8.31 8.62
N GLN A 43 -6.79 -7.30 8.01
CA GLN A 43 -6.20 -6.54 6.92
C GLN A 43 -5.00 -5.72 7.39
N ARG A 44 -5.06 -5.13 8.60
CA ARG A 44 -3.91 -4.49 9.22
C ARG A 44 -2.77 -5.50 9.38
N ALA A 45 -3.03 -6.65 9.98
CA ALA A 45 -2.01 -7.67 10.20
C ALA A 45 -1.36 -8.14 8.88
N LEU A 46 -2.16 -8.35 7.83
CA LEU A 46 -1.66 -8.73 6.50
C LEU A 46 -0.79 -7.64 5.87
N ASN A 47 -1.24 -6.38 5.92
CA ASN A 47 -0.49 -5.25 5.36
C ASN A 47 0.82 -5.02 6.12
N THR A 48 0.79 -5.11 7.45
CA THR A 48 1.98 -4.99 8.30
C THR A 48 2.95 -6.13 8.06
N THR A 49 2.46 -7.36 7.93
CA THR A 49 3.29 -8.54 7.59
C THR A 49 3.95 -8.36 6.22
N TRP A 50 3.20 -7.87 5.23
CA TRP A 50 3.73 -7.58 3.91
C TRP A 50 4.85 -6.53 3.97
N LEU A 51 4.63 -5.44 4.71
CA LEU A 51 5.58 -4.34 4.88
C LEU A 51 6.88 -4.80 5.57
N VAL A 52 6.75 -5.56 6.66
CA VAL A 52 7.90 -6.14 7.37
C VAL A 52 8.65 -7.09 6.46
N GLY A 53 7.96 -7.97 5.72
CA GLY A 53 8.60 -8.90 4.77
C GLY A 53 9.37 -8.19 3.66
N TYR A 54 8.83 -7.08 3.13
CA TYR A 54 9.53 -6.24 2.16
C TYR A 54 10.83 -5.68 2.75
N LEU A 55 10.78 -5.14 3.97
CA LEU A 55 11.95 -4.60 4.66
C LEU A 55 12.95 -5.69 5.05
N SER A 56 12.50 -6.91 5.40
CA SER A 56 13.37 -8.07 5.62
C SER A 56 14.17 -8.40 4.36
N ALA A 57 13.51 -8.43 3.20
CA ALA A 57 14.16 -8.75 1.94
C ALA A 57 15.26 -7.73 1.56
N ILE A 58 15.08 -6.46 1.95
CA ILE A 58 16.12 -5.45 1.81
C ILE A 58 17.20 -5.64 2.89
N GLY A 59 16.80 -5.87 4.14
CA GLY A 59 17.66 -6.08 5.30
C GLY A 59 18.65 -7.24 5.12
N TRP A 60 18.20 -8.32 4.49
CA TRP A 60 19.03 -9.47 4.10
C TRP A 60 20.21 -9.05 3.21
N LYS A 61 20.03 -8.06 2.34
CA LYS A 61 21.11 -7.52 1.49
C LYS A 61 22.07 -6.60 2.27
N SER A 62 21.71 -6.20 3.49
CA SER A 62 22.43 -5.22 4.30
C SER A 62 22.83 -5.73 5.70
N ASN A 63 23.01 -7.06 5.87
CA ASN A 63 23.36 -7.70 7.15
C ASN A 63 22.38 -7.39 8.31
N ASP A 64 21.06 -7.46 8.07
CA ASP A 64 19.98 -7.43 9.07
C ASP A 64 19.83 -6.15 9.92
N ILE A 65 20.50 -5.06 9.55
CA ILE A 65 20.45 -3.78 10.29
C ILE A 65 19.02 -3.22 10.41
N ILE A 66 18.19 -3.42 9.38
CA ILE A 66 16.87 -2.77 9.26
C ILE A 66 15.87 -3.26 10.32
N LEU A 67 15.75 -4.58 10.51
CA LEU A 67 14.73 -5.14 11.41
C LEU A 67 15.24 -5.40 12.83
N ASN A 68 16.56 -5.53 13.02
CA ASN A 68 17.12 -5.72 14.37
C ASN A 68 17.08 -4.45 15.22
N GLN A 69 16.90 -3.28 14.61
CA GLN A 69 17.00 -1.98 15.29
C GLN A 69 15.71 -1.14 15.22
N THR A 70 14.66 -1.62 14.56
CA THR A 70 13.45 -0.84 14.32
C THR A 70 12.21 -1.60 14.78
N GLU A 71 11.45 -1.01 15.70
CA GLU A 71 10.18 -1.57 16.16
C GLU A 71 9.10 -1.52 15.06
N ILE A 72 8.25 -2.54 15.00
CA ILE A 72 7.16 -2.63 14.01
C ILE A 72 6.22 -1.42 14.13
N GLN A 73 5.91 -0.97 15.34
CA GLN A 73 5.06 0.20 15.56
C GLN A 73 5.67 1.47 14.94
N SER A 74 7.00 1.62 15.03
CA SER A 74 7.71 2.76 14.40
C SER A 74 7.65 2.68 12.87
N ILE A 75 7.73 1.48 12.30
CA ILE A 75 7.57 1.24 10.85
C ILE A 75 6.15 1.59 10.39
N GLU A 76 5.12 1.16 11.14
CA GLU A 76 3.72 1.48 10.85
C GLU A 76 3.48 3.00 10.91
N LEU A 77 4.00 3.70 11.93
CA LEU A 77 3.86 5.15 12.09
C LEU A 77 4.56 5.93 10.97
N TRP A 78 5.77 5.53 10.58
CA TRP A 78 6.46 6.17 9.46
C TRP A 78 5.66 5.98 8.16
N THR A 79 5.10 4.79 7.96
CA THR A 79 4.28 4.47 6.78
C THR A 79 2.96 5.25 6.78
N ASP A 80 2.35 5.45 7.95
CA ASP A 80 1.17 6.32 8.10
C ASP A 80 1.48 7.74 7.59
N GLU A 81 2.60 8.32 8.01
CA GLU A 81 2.99 9.65 7.57
C GLU A 81 3.32 9.71 6.08
N TYR A 82 4.07 8.73 5.57
CA TYR A 82 4.36 8.63 4.14
C TYR A 82 3.06 8.60 3.30
N CYS A 83 2.11 7.76 3.68
CA CYS A 83 0.85 7.62 2.96
C CYS A 83 -0.08 8.83 3.12
N ARG A 84 0.03 9.57 4.22
CA ARG A 84 -0.67 10.85 4.39
C ARG A 84 -0.16 11.90 3.40
N ILE A 85 1.15 11.94 3.15
CA ILE A 85 1.78 12.89 2.21
C ILE A 85 1.62 12.42 0.75
N HIS A 86 1.59 11.10 0.51
CA HIS A 86 1.58 10.49 -0.82
C HIS A 86 0.36 9.55 -1.02
N PRO A 87 -0.87 10.07 -1.04
CA PRO A 87 -2.09 9.24 -1.04
C PRO A 87 -2.24 8.34 -2.27
N GLU A 88 -1.74 8.78 -3.44
CA GLU A 88 -1.78 8.02 -4.70
C GLU A 88 -0.61 7.02 -4.85
N SER A 89 0.26 6.93 -3.85
CA SER A 89 1.42 6.03 -3.86
C SER A 89 1.07 4.65 -3.32
N TYR A 90 2.07 3.77 -3.29
CA TYR A 90 2.00 2.44 -2.72
C TYR A 90 2.91 2.33 -1.50
N ILE A 91 2.54 1.48 -0.54
CA ILE A 91 3.38 1.28 0.65
C ILE A 91 4.74 0.67 0.30
N ALA A 92 4.87 0.01 -0.85
CA ALA A 92 6.14 -0.46 -1.41
C ALA A 92 7.13 0.71 -1.65
N ASN A 93 6.63 1.84 -2.16
CA ASN A 93 7.43 3.04 -2.38
C ASN A 93 7.89 3.62 -1.04
N GLY A 94 6.98 3.69 -0.07
CA GLY A 94 7.29 4.11 1.30
C GLY A 94 8.34 3.20 1.95
N ALA A 95 8.15 1.88 1.88
CA ALA A 95 9.10 0.90 2.43
C ALA A 95 10.50 1.04 1.82
N ARG A 96 10.59 1.27 0.51
CA ARG A 96 11.86 1.57 -0.17
C ARG A 96 12.49 2.84 0.38
N ASP A 97 11.73 3.91 0.56
CA ASP A 97 12.27 5.18 1.03
C ASP A 97 12.66 5.13 2.52
N LEU A 98 11.85 4.47 3.36
CA LEU A 98 12.18 4.13 4.74
C LEU A 98 13.47 3.31 4.82
N SER A 99 13.65 2.31 3.96
CA SER A 99 14.85 1.49 3.96
C SER A 99 16.12 2.32 3.74
N LYS A 100 16.07 3.36 2.90
CA LYS A 100 17.20 4.28 2.70
C LYS A 100 17.51 5.07 3.98
N GLU A 101 16.49 5.50 4.72
CA GLU A 101 16.68 6.19 6.00
C GLU A 101 17.28 5.28 7.06
N LEU A 102 16.75 4.06 7.19
CA LEU A 102 17.23 3.08 8.16
C LEU A 102 18.67 2.63 7.86
N LEU A 103 19.01 2.43 6.59
CA LEU A 103 20.39 2.12 6.18
C LEU A 103 21.34 3.29 6.50
N LYS A 104 20.93 4.54 6.27
CA LYS A 104 21.76 5.69 6.66
C LYS A 104 21.97 5.77 8.18
N LYS A 105 20.94 5.46 8.97
CA LYS A 105 21.01 5.46 10.44
C LYS A 105 21.83 4.30 11.00
N GLY A 106 21.82 3.15 10.33
CA GLY A 106 22.49 1.93 10.78
C GLY A 106 23.87 1.66 10.15
N VAL A 107 24.34 2.47 9.20
CA VAL A 107 25.76 2.48 8.80
C VAL A 107 26.55 3.03 9.99
N PRO A 108 27.46 2.23 10.62
CA PRO A 108 28.35 2.78 11.63
C PRO A 108 29.14 3.93 10.99
N ALA A 109 29.12 5.09 11.65
CA ALA A 109 29.94 6.22 11.23
C ALA A 109 31.37 5.72 11.06
N LYS A 110 31.90 5.80 9.82
CA LYS A 110 33.30 5.54 9.57
C LYS A 110 34.09 6.60 10.35
N TYR A 111 34.66 6.20 11.48
CA TYR A 111 35.82 6.86 12.08
C TYR A 111 37.07 6.15 11.57
#